data_AF-A0A9P1GH56-F1
#
_entry.id   AF-A0A9P1GH56-F1
#
_cell.length_a   1.000
_cell.length_b   1.000
_cell.length_c   1.000
_cell.angle_alpha   90.00
_cell.angle_beta   90.00
_cell.angle_gamma   90.00
#
_symmetry.space_group_name_H-M   'P 1'
#
loop_
_entity.id
_entity.type
_entity.pdbx_description
1 polymer ?
#
loop_
_entity_poly.entity_id
_entity_poly.type
_entity_poly.pdbx_seq_one_letter_code
_entity_poly.pdbx_strand_id
1 'polypeptide(L)'
;MRSQTLRSHDGIVLVERLEMSTDGRTLNVSAYDGESKTSLELVIKEKVHRQLYRECNGDYAQIAAMLRVDGSRLILDSPLAQGG
;
A
#
# COMPACT_ATOMS: atom_id res chain seq x y z
N MET A 1 2.05 8.49 17.48
CA MET A 1 2.04 7.98 16.09
C MET A 1 0.86 8.61 15.37
N ARG A 2 1.00 8.97 14.09
CA ARG A 2 -0.15 9.41 13.27
C ARG A 2 -0.72 8.18 12.59
N SER A 3 -2.02 7.93 12.78
CA SER A 3 -2.74 6.93 12.01
C SER A 3 -2.82 7.35 10.55
N GLN A 4 -2.89 6.36 9.67
CA GLN A 4 -3.07 6.52 8.23
C GLN A 4 -4.50 6.12 7.88
N THR A 5 -5.18 6.93 7.06
CA THR A 5 -6.51 6.59 6.53
C THR A 5 -6.33 5.95 5.16
N LEU A 6 -6.93 4.77 4.98
CA LEU A 6 -7.02 4.03 3.72
C LEU A 6 -8.48 3.99 3.26
N ARG A 7 -8.71 4.09 1.95
CA ARG A 7 -10.05 3.92 1.38
C ARG A 7 -10.39 2.44 1.32
N SER A 8 -11.66 2.08 1.46
CA SER A 8 -12.20 0.73 1.27
C SER A 8 -13.40 0.76 0.32
N HIS A 9 -13.96 -0.39 -0.03
CA HIS A 9 -15.27 -0.44 -0.70
C HIS A 9 -16.39 0.06 0.24
N ASP A 10 -16.31 -0.30 1.52
CA ASP A 10 -17.36 -0.04 2.52
C ASP A 10 -17.20 1.34 3.21
N GLY A 11 -16.10 2.05 2.97
CA GLY A 11 -15.85 3.35 3.61
C GLY A 11 -14.35 3.65 3.76
N ILE A 12 -13.95 4.05 4.97
CA ILE A 12 -12.55 4.32 5.32
C ILE A 12 -12.07 3.33 6.39
N VAL A 13 -10.80 2.96 6.31
CA VAL A 13 -10.11 2.13 7.30
C VAL A 13 -9.00 2.97 7.91
N LEU A 14 -8.95 3.01 9.24
CA LEU A 14 -7.88 3.68 9.98
C LEU A 14 -6.85 2.65 10.39
N VAL A 15 -5.64 2.75 9.84
CA VAL A 15 -4.52 1.91 10.24
C VAL A 15 -3.60 2.70 11.17
N GLU A 16 -3.16 2.08 12.26
CA GLU A 16 -2.29 2.74 13.24
C GLU A 16 -0.87 2.91 12.70
N ARG A 17 -0.44 2.01 11.82
CA ARG A 17 0.91 2.00 11.26
C ARG A 17 0.88 1.50 9.82
N LEU A 18 1.55 2.22 8.93
CA LEU A 18 1.83 1.81 7.57
C LEU A 18 3.35 1.72 7.40
N GLU A 19 3.84 0.57 6.95
CA GLU A 19 5.25 0.31 6.73
C GLU A 19 5.50 -0.13 5.29
N MET A 20 6.65 0.29 4.78
CA MET A 20 7.13 -0.07 3.45
C MET A 20 8.60 -0.47 3.55
N SER A 21 8.93 -1.60 2.94
CA SER A 21 10.32 -2.08 2.86
C SER A 21 10.59 -2.63 1.47
N THR A 22 11.80 -2.39 0.96
CA THR A 22 12.21 -2.89 -0.35
C THR A 22 13.59 -3.51 -0.27
N ASP A 23 13.79 -4.58 -1.04
CA ASP A 23 15.10 -5.20 -1.30
C ASP A 23 15.75 -4.65 -2.59
N GLY A 24 15.18 -3.60 -3.17
CA GLY A 24 15.57 -3.04 -4.47
C GLY A 24 14.86 -3.68 -5.67
N ARG A 25 14.16 -4.80 -5.48
CA ARG A 25 13.33 -5.47 -6.49
C ARG A 25 11.87 -5.38 -6.09
N THR A 26 11.49 -6.04 -5.01
CA THR A 26 10.13 -6.07 -4.49
C THR A 26 9.91 -4.95 -3.48
N LEU A 27 8.67 -4.46 -3.40
CA LEU A 27 8.23 -3.54 -2.36
C LEU A 27 7.16 -4.26 -1.53
N ASN A 28 7.45 -4.47 -0.25
CA ASN A 28 6.54 -5.06 0.72
C ASN A 28 5.89 -3.93 1.51
N VAL A 29 4.56 -3.91 1.51
CA VAL A 29 3.74 -2.93 2.22
C VAL A 29 2.91 -3.66 3.27
N SER A 30 2.96 -3.17 4.50
CA SER A 30 2.20 -3.74 5.62
C SER A 30 1.44 -2.62 6.33
N ALA A 31 0.14 -2.81 6.51
CA ALA A 31 -0.75 -1.87 7.18
C ALA A 31 -1.35 -2.54 8.42
N TYR A 32 -1.02 -2.02 9.61
CA TYR A 32 -1.46 -2.58 10.89
C TYR A 32 -2.72 -1.88 11.38
N ASP A 33 -3.78 -2.66 11.57
CA ASP A 33 -5.03 -2.25 12.17
C ASP A 33 -4.97 -2.47 13.69
N GLY A 34 -5.07 -1.36 14.43
CA GLY A 34 -4.97 -1.35 15.88
C GLY A 34 -6.19 -1.91 16.60
N GLU A 35 -7.36 -1.81 15.99
CA GLU A 35 -8.62 -2.26 16.58
C GLU A 35 -8.75 -3.77 16.44
N SER A 36 -8.52 -4.28 15.22
CA SER A 36 -8.60 -5.70 14.90
C SER A 36 -7.34 -6.48 15.29
N LYS A 37 -6.24 -5.79 15.63
CA LYS A 37 -4.92 -6.38 15.91
C LYS A 37 -4.38 -7.24 14.76
N THR A 38 -4.75 -6.91 13.53
CA THR A 38 -4.36 -7.62 12.31
C THR A 38 -3.53 -6.72 11.39
N SER A 39 -2.75 -7.34 10.51
CA SER A 39 -2.02 -6.65 9.45
C SER A 39 -2.56 -7.03 8.09
N LEU A 40 -2.72 -6.05 7.22
CA LEU A 40 -2.95 -6.23 5.79
C LEU A 40 -1.62 -6.11 5.06
N GLU A 41 -1.37 -7.00 4.10
CA GLU A 41 -0.10 -7.03 3.37
C GLU A 41 -0.32 -6.93 1.86
N LEU A 42 0.60 -6.25 1.19
CA LEU A 42 0.69 -6.16 -0.25
C LEU A 42 2.15 -6.31 -0.68
N VAL A 43 2.40 -7.26 -1.59
CA VAL A 43 3.71 -7.42 -2.24
C VAL A 43 3.63 -6.89 -3.66
N ILE A 44 4.38 -5.83 -3.93
CA ILE A 44 4.48 -5.21 -5.25
C ILE A 44 5.71 -5.79 -5.95
N LYS A 45 5.49 -6.52 -7.03
CA LYS A 45 6.54 -7.15 -7.82
C LYS A 45 7.42 -6.12 -8.54
N GLU A 46 8.64 -6.51 -8.86
CA GLU A 46 9.69 -5.63 -9.41
C GLU A 46 9.25 -4.76 -10.59
N LYS A 47 8.54 -5.34 -11.57
CA LYS A 47 8.05 -4.59 -12.75
C LYS A 47 7.21 -3.39 -12.32
N VAL A 48 6.25 -3.60 -11.42
CA VAL A 48 5.34 -2.56 -10.93
C VAL A 48 6.07 -1.62 -9.97
N HIS A 49 6.91 -2.13 -9.07
CA HIS A 49 7.68 -1.31 -8.13
C HIS A 49 8.60 -0.32 -8.86
N ARG A 50 9.36 -0.78 -9.86
CA ARG A 50 10.23 0.10 -10.66
C ARG A 50 9.46 1.18 -11.41
N GLN A 51 8.25 0.84 -11.87
CA GLN A 51 7.39 1.79 -12.56
C GLN A 51 6.86 2.86 -11.59
N LEU A 52 6.31 2.45 -10.44
CA LEU A 52 5.86 3.36 -9.38
C LEU A 52 7.00 4.24 -8.86
N TYR A 53 8.19 3.67 -8.66
CA TYR A 53 9.36 4.44 -8.21
C TYR A 53 9.72 5.56 -9.18
N ARG A 54 9.62 5.31 -10.50
CA ARG A 54 9.88 6.34 -11.52
C ARG A 54 8.78 7.41 -11.55
N GLU A 55 7.52 6.99 -11.51
CA GLU A 55 6.37 7.91 -11.59
C GLU A 55 6.23 8.79 -10.35
N CYS A 56 6.50 8.23 -9.17
CA CYS A 56 6.52 8.98 -7.92
C CYS A 56 7.86 9.68 -7.65
N ASN A 57 8.83 9.61 -8.59
CA ASN A 57 10.17 10.18 -8.43
C ASN A 57 10.86 9.76 -7.10
N GLY A 58 10.69 8.50 -6.70
CA GLY A 58 11.21 7.93 -5.46
C GLY A 58 10.43 8.29 -4.19
N ASP A 59 9.33 9.03 -4.28
CA ASP A 59 8.51 9.42 -3.13
C ASP A 59 7.48 8.35 -2.77
N TYR A 60 7.81 7.53 -1.78
CA TYR A 60 6.94 6.47 -1.28
C TYR A 60 5.67 7.00 -0.60
N ALA A 61 5.59 8.28 -0.20
CA ALA A 61 4.36 8.84 0.36
C ALA A 61 3.25 8.92 -0.71
N GLN A 62 3.61 9.13 -1.97
CA GLN A 62 2.67 9.08 -3.09
C GLN A 62 2.17 7.65 -3.33
N ILE A 63 3.04 6.64 -3.15
CA ILE A 63 2.64 5.23 -3.19
C ILE A 63 1.65 4.92 -2.06
N ALA A 64 1.88 5.44 -0.86
CA ALA A 64 0.95 5.28 0.27
C ALA A 64 -0.44 5.84 -0.04
N ALA A 65 -0.53 6.99 -0.73
CA ALA A 65 -1.79 7.61 -1.11
C ALA A 65 -2.61 6.81 -2.15
N MET A 66 -1.95 5.91 -2.89
CA MET A 66 -2.58 4.99 -3.85
C MET A 66 -3.07 3.69 -3.22
N LEU A 67 -2.80 3.45 -1.93
CA LEU A 67 -3.24 2.22 -1.28
C LEU A 67 -4.74 2.24 -0.97
N ARG A 68 -5.37 1.08 -1.12
CA ARG A 68 -6.77 0.84 -0.80
C ARG A 68 -6.93 -0.51 -0.13
N VAL A 69 -7.93 -0.64 0.73
CA VAL A 69 -8.36 -1.91 1.29
C VAL A 69 -9.46 -2.49 0.39
N ASP A 70 -9.31 -3.75 0.02
CA ASP A 70 -10.34 -4.54 -0.67
C ASP A 70 -10.58 -5.82 0.12
N GLY A 71 -11.72 -5.86 0.82
CA GLY A 71 -12.02 -6.92 1.78
C GLY A 71 -10.93 -7.04 2.86
N SER A 72 -10.24 -8.17 2.88
CA SER A 72 -9.14 -8.49 3.81
C SER A 72 -7.75 -8.31 3.20
N ARG A 73 -7.61 -7.51 2.14
CA ARG A 73 -6.34 -7.30 1.45
C ARG A 73 -6.05 -5.82 1.23
N LEU A 74 -4.75 -5.52 1.20
CA LEU A 74 -4.26 -4.24 0.71
C LEU A 74 -4.04 -4.35 -0.80
N ILE A 75 -4.51 -3.37 -1.56
CA ILE A 75 -4.36 -3.29 -3.01
C ILE A 75 -3.82 -1.92 -3.40
N LEU A 76 -3.34 -1.83 -4.63
CA LEU A 76 -2.85 -0.60 -5.21
C LEU A 76 -3.87 -0.06 -6.22
N ASP A 77 -4.48 1.06 -5.89
CA ASP A 77 -5.46 1.78 -6.72
C ASP A 77 -4.72 2.66 -7.74
N SER A 78 -3.93 2.02 -8.60
CA SER A 78 -3.24 2.67 -9.72
C SER A 78 -3.57 1.92 -11.01
N PRO A 79 -3.77 2.62 -12.15
CA PRO A 79 -3.94 1.96 -13.44
C PRO A 79 -2.76 1.04 -13.80
N LEU A 80 -1.61 1.25 -13.19
CA LEU A 80 -0.38 0.48 -13.39
C LEU A 80 -0.42 -0.91 -12.75
N ALA A 81 -1.25 -1.09 -11.72
CA ALA A 81 -1.42 -2.35 -11.03
C ALA A 81 -2.30 -3.34 -11.84
N GLN A 82 -3.06 -2.85 -12.82
CA GLN A 82 -3.99 -3.66 -13.62
C GLN A 82 -3.37 -4.20 -14.94
N GLY A 83 -2.10 -3.89 -15.23
CA GLY A 83 -1.36 -4.38 -16.39
C GLY A 83 -0.51 -5.61 -16.08
N GLY A 84 -1.17 -6.73 -15.75
CA GLY A 84 -0.56 -8.06 -15.62
C GLY A 84 -0.58 -8.82 -16.94
#